data_AF-A0A2T4DI27-F1
#
_entry.id   AF-A0A2T4DI27-F1
#
_cell.length_a   1.000
_cell.length_b   1.000
_cell.length_c   1.000
_cell.angle_alpha   90.00
_cell.angle_beta   90.00
_cell.angle_gamma   90.00
#
_symmetry.space_group_name_H-M   'P 1'
#
loop_
_entity.id
_entity.type
_entity.pdbx_description
1 polymer ?
#
loop_
_entity_poly.entity_id
_entity_poly.type
_entity_poly.pdbx_seq_one_letter_code
_entity_poly.pdbx_strand_id
1 'polypeptide(L)'
;MTLLIAFAVLSIGFSFLCSILEAALLSVTPSYIASLKKERPQLFARLRKLKDDVDDPLSAILTLNTVAHTVGATGVGAKYWRSIAPRLPAILGFMIKALLPFIWLSKRVTRRIGSGEALGYLHRADLINLDADVDLLEHMRKIKRVKGNTNIEFLF
;
A
#
# COMPACT_ATOMS: atom_id res chain seq x y z
N MET A 1 4.22 -33.79 -9.82
CA MET A 1 5.31 -32.84 -9.51
C MET A 1 5.57 -31.83 -10.61
N THR A 2 5.53 -32.21 -11.90
CA THR A 2 5.81 -31.33 -13.06
C THR A 2 5.09 -29.98 -13.03
N LEU A 3 3.77 -29.95 -12.76
CA LEU A 3 3.00 -28.70 -12.67
C LEU A 3 3.48 -27.74 -11.55
N LEU A 4 3.93 -28.28 -10.41
CA LEU A 4 4.44 -27.42 -9.32
C LEU A 4 5.76 -26.79 -9.72
N ILE A 5 6.65 -27.61 -10.30
CA ILE A 5 7.95 -27.16 -10.81
C ILE A 5 7.73 -26.10 -11.91
N ALA A 6 6.76 -26.32 -12.81
CA ALA A 6 6.43 -25.35 -13.85
C ALA A 6 5.97 -23.99 -13.28
N PHE A 7 5.03 -23.98 -12.32
CA PHE A 7 4.59 -22.73 -11.68
C PHE A 7 5.72 -22.03 -10.91
N ALA A 8 6.54 -22.80 -10.19
CA ALA A 8 7.67 -22.26 -9.44
C ALA A 8 8.73 -21.65 -10.37
N VAL A 9 9.15 -22.37 -11.41
CA VAL A 9 10.12 -21.88 -12.40
C VAL A 9 9.60 -20.66 -13.13
N LEU A 10 8.32 -20.66 -13.53
CA LEU A 10 7.72 -19.52 -14.22
C LEU A 10 7.66 -18.29 -13.30
N SER A 11 7.17 -18.42 -12.07
CA SER A 11 7.08 -17.31 -11.11
C SER A 11 8.45 -16.74 -10.75
N ILE A 12 9.44 -17.61 -10.50
CA ILE A 12 10.81 -17.19 -10.16
C ILE A 12 11.50 -16.56 -11.37
N GLY A 13 11.37 -17.17 -12.55
CA GLY A 13 11.96 -16.63 -13.78
C GLY A 13 11.38 -15.27 -14.14
N PHE A 14 10.08 -15.09 -13.95
CA PHE A 14 9.42 -13.82 -14.14
C PHE A 14 9.91 -12.74 -13.16
N SER A 15 10.03 -13.10 -11.87
CA SER A 15 10.53 -12.20 -10.83
C SER A 15 11.98 -11.80 -11.08
N PHE A 16 12.82 -12.74 -11.50
CA PHE A 16 14.21 -12.47 -11.88
C PHE A 16 14.31 -11.49 -13.05
N LEU A 17 13.46 -11.67 -14.06
CA LEU A 17 13.37 -10.73 -15.19
C LEU A 17 12.97 -9.34 -14.69
N CYS A 18 11.89 -9.21 -13.91
CA CYS A 18 11.47 -7.94 -13.33
C CYS A 18 12.60 -7.23 -12.55
N SER A 19 13.35 -7.98 -11.74
CA SER A 19 14.48 -7.44 -10.97
C SER A 19 15.61 -6.93 -11.87
N ILE A 20 15.93 -7.62 -12.97
CA ILE A 20 16.92 -7.13 -13.95
C ILE A 20 16.43 -5.83 -14.62
N LEU A 21 15.17 -5.78 -15.04
CA LEU A 21 14.61 -4.58 -15.66
C LEU A 21 14.62 -3.39 -14.70
N GLU A 22 14.24 -3.61 -13.45
CA GLU A 22 14.28 -2.60 -12.38
C GLU A 22 15.71 -2.10 -12.15
N ALA A 23 16.67 -3.01 -11.97
CA ALA A 23 18.08 -2.67 -11.78
C ALA A 23 18.64 -1.90 -12.99
N ALA A 24 18.34 -2.33 -14.21
CA ALA A 24 18.79 -1.67 -15.43
C ALA A 24 18.20 -0.25 -15.56
N LEU A 25 16.88 -0.10 -15.36
CA LEU A 25 16.19 1.19 -15.44
C LEU A 25 16.76 2.20 -14.43
N LEU A 26 17.00 1.76 -13.20
CA LEU A 26 17.57 2.58 -12.15
C LEU A 26 19.04 2.94 -12.41
N SER A 27 19.83 2.00 -12.96
CA SER A 27 21.28 2.18 -13.20
C SER A 27 21.62 3.06 -14.42
N VAL A 28 20.68 3.32 -15.34
CA VAL A 28 20.92 4.23 -16.47
C VAL A 28 21.17 5.65 -15.96
N THR A 29 22.31 6.24 -16.36
CA THR A 29 22.72 7.59 -15.96
C THR A 29 22.25 8.66 -16.95
N PRO A 30 22.03 9.91 -16.50
CA PRO A 30 21.67 11.02 -17.38
C PRO A 30 22.71 11.29 -18.49
N SER A 31 24.00 11.09 -18.19
CA SER A 31 25.10 11.29 -19.13
C SER A 31 25.07 10.29 -20.30
N TYR A 32 24.74 9.03 -20.02
CA TYR A 32 24.55 8.02 -21.07
C TYR A 32 23.35 8.34 -21.96
N ILE A 33 22.25 8.82 -21.38
CA ILE A 33 21.10 9.26 -22.17
C ILE A 33 21.50 10.46 -23.05
N ALA A 34 22.26 11.42 -22.52
CA ALA A 34 22.70 12.59 -23.28
C ALA A 34 23.61 12.24 -24.47
N SER A 35 24.49 11.24 -24.34
CA SER A 35 25.34 10.79 -25.45
C SER A 35 24.54 10.13 -26.57
N LEU A 36 23.45 9.43 -26.24
CA LEU A 36 22.57 8.77 -27.22
C LEU A 36 21.84 9.74 -28.17
N LYS A 37 21.75 11.03 -27.83
CA LYS A 37 21.05 12.03 -28.65
C LYS A 37 21.61 12.14 -30.08
N LYS A 38 22.92 11.98 -30.25
CA LYS A 38 23.58 12.05 -31.57
C LYS A 38 23.57 10.72 -32.32
N GLU A 39 23.76 9.60 -31.61
CA GLU A 39 23.86 8.28 -32.23
C GLU A 39 22.50 7.67 -32.60
N ARG A 40 21.52 7.75 -31.70
CA ARG A 40 20.19 7.13 -31.85
C ARG A 40 19.09 8.02 -31.29
N PRO A 41 18.63 9.03 -32.05
CA PRO A 41 17.67 10.02 -31.56
C PRO A 41 16.31 9.42 -31.15
N GLN A 42 15.87 8.35 -31.82
CA GLN A 42 14.62 7.65 -31.46
C GLN A 42 14.73 6.92 -30.11
N LEU A 43 15.88 6.29 -29.83
CA LEU A 43 16.10 5.58 -28.56
C LEU A 43 16.27 6.58 -27.41
N PHE A 44 16.96 7.70 -27.67
CA PHE A 44 17.05 8.84 -26.75
C PHE A 44 15.66 9.30 -26.30
N ALA A 45 14.75 9.59 -27.24
CA ALA A 45 13.42 10.09 -26.89
C ALA A 45 12.63 9.11 -26.01
N ARG A 46 12.67 7.81 -26.32
CA ARG A 46 11.99 6.77 -25.54
C ARG A 46 12.60 6.57 -24.15
N LEU A 47 13.92 6.42 -24.09
CA LEU A 47 14.64 6.16 -22.84
C LEU A 47 14.61 7.38 -21.91
N ARG A 48 14.68 8.60 -22.49
CA ARG A 48 14.53 9.85 -21.76
C ARG A 48 13.14 9.94 -21.13
N LYS A 49 12.08 9.67 -21.90
CA LYS A 49 10.70 9.64 -21.37
C LYS A 49 10.54 8.64 -20.22
N LEU A 50 11.05 7.42 -20.37
CA LEU A 50 11.01 6.39 -19.33
C LEU A 50 11.80 6.76 -18.06
N LYS A 51 12.83 7.62 -18.18
CA LYS A 51 13.70 8.03 -17.07
C LYS A 51 13.25 9.33 -16.41
N ASP A 52 12.58 10.21 -17.14
CA ASP A 52 12.03 11.44 -16.57
C ASP A 52 10.82 11.10 -15.67
N ASP A 53 9.99 10.13 -16.07
CA ASP A 53 8.86 9.62 -15.28
C ASP A 53 9.13 8.17 -14.82
N VAL A 54 10.04 7.97 -13.85
CA VAL A 54 10.45 6.60 -13.40
C VAL A 54 9.35 5.84 -12.67
N ASP A 55 8.38 6.53 -12.09
CA ASP A 55 7.33 5.91 -11.27
C ASP A 55 6.38 5.04 -12.09
N ASP A 56 6.09 5.43 -13.33
CA ASP A 56 5.24 4.70 -14.27
C ASP A 56 5.81 3.32 -14.65
N PRO A 57 7.04 3.20 -15.21
CA PRO A 57 7.62 1.91 -15.52
C PRO A 57 7.93 1.08 -14.26
N LEU A 58 8.30 1.71 -13.14
CA LEU A 58 8.57 0.99 -11.89
C LEU A 58 7.29 0.36 -11.32
N SER A 59 6.19 1.12 -11.27
CA SER A 59 4.90 0.62 -10.81
C SER A 59 4.36 -0.48 -11.73
N ALA A 60 4.57 -0.38 -13.04
CA ALA A 60 4.23 -1.44 -13.98
C ALA A 60 5.03 -2.73 -13.72
N ILE A 61 6.35 -2.64 -13.53
CA ILE A 61 7.22 -3.79 -13.22
C ILE A 61 6.80 -4.45 -11.90
N LEU A 62 6.58 -3.67 -10.85
CA LEU A 62 6.16 -4.17 -9.53
C LEU A 62 4.79 -4.83 -9.57
N THR A 63 3.84 -4.21 -10.27
CA THR A 63 2.50 -4.77 -10.49
C THR A 63 2.59 -6.12 -11.19
N LEU A 64 3.39 -6.18 -12.25
CA LEU A 64 3.56 -7.37 -13.05
C LEU A 64 4.24 -8.51 -12.26
N ASN A 65 5.26 -8.20 -11.45
CA ASN A 65 5.87 -9.13 -10.52
C ASN A 65 4.83 -9.67 -9.51
N THR A 66 3.99 -8.79 -8.97
CA THR A 66 2.93 -9.14 -8.02
C THR A 66 1.90 -10.08 -8.65
N VAL A 67 1.44 -9.79 -9.87
CA VAL A 67 0.50 -10.64 -10.60
C VAL A 67 1.10 -12.01 -10.88
N ALA A 68 2.36 -12.07 -11.34
CA ALA A 68 3.03 -13.34 -11.62
C ALA A 68 3.12 -14.23 -10.37
N HIS A 69 3.55 -13.67 -9.23
CA HIS A 69 3.61 -14.40 -7.96
C HIS A 69 2.24 -14.83 -7.46
N THR A 70 1.22 -13.98 -7.63
CA THR A 70 -0.16 -14.31 -7.24
C THR A 70 -0.68 -15.50 -8.04
N VAL A 71 -0.57 -15.46 -9.37
CA VAL A 71 -1.01 -16.55 -10.25
C VAL A 71 -0.24 -17.84 -9.95
N GLY A 72 1.08 -17.77 -9.77
CA GLY A 72 1.91 -18.92 -9.42
C GLY A 72 1.51 -19.55 -8.09
N ALA A 73 1.35 -18.75 -7.04
CA ALA A 73 0.94 -19.21 -5.72
C ALA A 73 -0.47 -19.80 -5.72
N THR A 74 -1.44 -19.16 -6.39
CA THR A 74 -2.80 -19.68 -6.54
C THR A 74 -2.82 -21.01 -7.29
N GLY A 75 -2.03 -21.14 -8.36
CA GLY A 75 -1.90 -22.40 -9.11
C GLY A 75 -1.37 -23.55 -8.25
N VAL A 76 -0.35 -23.28 -7.41
CA VAL A 76 0.16 -24.26 -6.44
C VAL A 76 -0.88 -24.57 -5.37
N GLY A 77 -1.53 -23.55 -4.80
CA GLY A 77 -2.56 -23.70 -3.79
C GLY A 77 -3.74 -24.57 -4.25
N ALA A 78 -4.26 -24.32 -5.45
CA ALA A 78 -5.38 -25.06 -6.02
C ALA A 78 -5.11 -26.58 -6.07
N LYS A 79 -3.86 -26.98 -6.33
CA LYS A 79 -3.49 -28.39 -6.44
C LYS A 79 -3.09 -29.04 -5.12
N TYR A 80 -2.43 -28.30 -4.21
CA TYR A 80 -1.77 -28.88 -3.03
C TYR A 80 -2.38 -28.46 -1.69
N TRP A 81 -3.49 -27.72 -1.66
CA TRP A 81 -4.09 -27.21 -0.42
C TRP A 81 -4.31 -28.28 0.66
N ARG A 82 -4.72 -29.51 0.29
CA ARG A 82 -4.98 -30.61 1.25
C ARG A 82 -3.73 -31.03 2.04
N SER A 83 -2.56 -31.00 1.41
CA SER A 83 -1.27 -31.31 2.06
C SER A 83 -0.74 -30.13 2.89
N ILE A 84 -1.07 -28.90 2.47
CA ILE A 84 -0.61 -27.67 3.13
C ILE A 84 -1.47 -27.35 4.37
N ALA A 85 -2.78 -27.62 4.31
CA ALA A 85 -3.74 -27.25 5.34
C ALA A 85 -3.37 -27.68 6.77
N PRO A 86 -2.88 -28.91 7.03
CA PRO A 86 -2.49 -29.32 8.39
C PRO A 86 -1.31 -28.52 8.97
N ARG A 87 -0.42 -28.00 8.11
CA ARG A 87 0.77 -27.22 8.53
C ARG A 87 0.48 -25.72 8.62
N LEU A 88 -0.62 -25.28 8.01
CA LEU A 88 -0.97 -23.87 7.84
C LEU A 88 -1.10 -23.10 9.17
N PRO A 89 -1.75 -23.63 10.24
CA PRO A 89 -1.85 -22.92 11.52
C PRO A 89 -0.50 -22.66 12.18
N ALA A 90 0.43 -23.63 12.12
CA ALA A 90 1.76 -23.48 12.71
C ALA A 90 2.58 -22.42 11.96
N ILE A 91 2.54 -22.43 10.63
CA ILE A 91 3.26 -21.47 9.78
C ILE A 91 2.69 -20.05 9.98
N LEU A 92 1.37 -19.89 9.94
CA LEU A 92 0.73 -18.59 10.17
C LEU A 92 0.98 -18.09 11.58
N GLY A 93 0.89 -18.97 12.59
CA GLY A 93 1.16 -18.60 13.98
C GLY A 93 2.59 -18.09 14.19
N PHE A 94 3.57 -18.73 13.55
CA PHE A 94 4.95 -18.24 13.54
C PHE A 94 5.07 -16.87 12.87
N MET A 95 4.49 -16.71 11.67
CA MET A 95 4.52 -15.45 10.93
C MET A 95 3.87 -14.30 11.72
N ILE A 96 2.70 -14.52 12.32
CA ILE A 96 2.00 -13.51 13.11
C ILE A 96 2.84 -13.08 14.33
N LYS A 97 3.44 -14.04 15.04
CA LYS A 97 4.33 -13.71 16.18
C LYS A 97 5.54 -12.89 15.75
N ALA A 98 6.11 -13.20 14.58
CA ALA A 98 7.21 -12.44 14.01
C ALA A 98 6.81 -11.01 13.61
N LEU A 99 5.61 -10.81 13.08
CA LEU A 99 5.09 -9.46 12.73
C LEU A 99 4.53 -8.69 13.94
N LEU A 100 4.23 -9.35 15.05
CA LEU A 100 3.68 -8.74 16.26
C LEU A 100 4.46 -7.52 16.78
N PRO A 101 5.81 -7.53 16.89
CA PRO A 101 6.57 -6.35 17.31
C PRO A 101 6.41 -5.17 16.35
N PHE A 102 6.34 -5.42 15.04
CA PHE A 102 6.11 -4.38 14.05
C PHE A 102 4.71 -3.77 14.19
N ILE A 103 3.69 -4.60 14.41
CA ILE A 103 2.31 -4.13 14.65
C ILE A 103 2.24 -3.30 15.94
N TRP A 104 2.92 -3.73 17.00
CA TRP A 104 2.99 -2.98 18.25
C TRP A 104 3.64 -1.60 18.05
N LEU A 105 4.76 -1.56 17.32
CA LEU A 105 5.48 -0.31 17.01
C LEU A 105 4.65 0.62 16.14
N SER A 106 4.02 0.09 15.08
CA SER A 106 3.11 0.84 14.22
C SER A 106 1.99 1.49 15.05
N LYS A 107 1.32 0.72 15.92
CA LYS A 107 0.28 1.25 16.83
C LYS A 107 0.81 2.31 17.78
N ARG A 108 2.06 2.18 18.24
CA ARG A 108 2.70 3.16 19.13
C ARG A 108 2.87 4.51 18.43
N VAL A 109 3.32 4.50 17.18
CA VAL A 109 3.49 5.69 16.34
C VAL A 109 2.14 6.31 16.03
N THR A 110 1.15 5.53 15.56
CA THR A 110 -0.20 6.04 15.27
C THR A 110 -0.85 6.68 16.49
N ARG A 111 -0.68 6.10 17.69
CA ARG A 111 -1.22 6.67 18.94
C ARG A 111 -0.57 8.01 19.33
N ARG A 112 0.66 8.28 18.90
CA ARG A 112 1.33 9.58 19.12
C ARG A 112 0.83 10.67 18.17
N ILE A 113 0.37 10.28 16.97
CA ILE A 113 -0.08 11.20 15.92
C ILE A 113 -1.58 11.48 16.02
N GLY A 114 -2.39 10.50 16.45
CA GLY A 114 -3.85 10.61 16.56
C GLY A 114 -4.38 11.47 17.72
N SER A 115 -3.62 12.47 18.18
CA SER A 115 -3.98 13.37 19.28
C SER A 115 -4.78 14.61 18.81
N GLY A 116 -5.65 14.46 17.82
CA GLY A 116 -6.65 15.47 17.48
C GLY A 116 -7.99 15.06 18.07
N GLU A 117 -8.32 15.50 19.28
CA GLU A 117 -9.71 15.42 19.74
C GLU A 117 -10.53 16.45 18.97
N ALA A 118 -11.65 16.01 18.38
CA ALA A 118 -12.62 16.94 17.83
C ALA A 118 -13.16 17.80 18.98
N LEU A 119 -12.85 19.09 18.97
CA LEU A 119 -13.18 20.06 20.04
C LEU A 119 -14.70 20.21 20.22
N GLY A 120 -15.47 19.98 19.16
CA GLY A 120 -16.92 20.04 19.15
C GLY A 120 -17.47 19.93 17.74
N TYR A 121 -18.77 20.17 17.58
CA TYR A 121 -19.41 20.35 16.27
C TYR A 121 -20.32 21.59 16.30
N LEU A 122 -20.43 22.28 15.16
CA LEU A 122 -21.48 23.28 14.92
C LEU A 122 -22.48 22.70 13.94
N HIS A 123 -23.76 22.84 14.25
CA HIS A 123 -24.80 22.56 13.27
C HIS A 123 -24.96 23.78 12.36
N ARG A 124 -25.30 23.58 11.08
CA ARG A 124 -25.47 24.69 10.13
C ARG A 124 -26.49 25.72 10.60
N ALA A 125 -27.50 25.29 11.36
CA ALA A 125 -28.51 26.17 11.94
C ALA A 125 -27.94 27.14 12.99
N ASP A 126 -26.88 26.74 13.70
CA ASP A 126 -26.24 27.57 14.73
C ASP A 126 -25.46 28.73 14.09
N LEU A 127 -25.12 28.64 12.81
CA LEU A 127 -24.38 29.66 12.04
C LEU A 127 -25.27 30.77 11.44
N ILE A 128 -26.59 30.56 11.38
CA ILE A 128 -27.50 31.47 10.65
C ILE A 128 -27.71 32.78 11.41
N ASN A 129 -27.60 32.73 12.74
CA ASN A 129 -27.83 33.87 13.63
C ASN A 129 -26.53 34.44 14.22
N LEU A 130 -25.36 33.99 13.75
CA LEU A 130 -24.06 34.48 14.21
C LEU A 130 -23.57 35.61 13.30
N ASP A 131 -23.09 36.69 13.92
CA ASP A 131 -22.37 37.75 13.22
C ASP A 131 -21.03 37.23 12.68
N ALA A 132 -20.51 37.90 11.64
CA ALA A 132 -19.34 37.42 10.89
C ALA A 132 -18.01 37.47 11.66
N ASP A 133 -17.96 38.13 12.82
CA ASP A 133 -16.73 38.33 13.63
C ASP A 133 -16.69 37.48 14.92
N VAL A 134 -17.66 36.60 15.13
CA VAL A 134 -17.82 35.85 16.39
C VAL A 134 -16.88 34.65 16.46
N ASP A 135 -16.29 34.40 17.63
CA ASP A 135 -15.49 33.21 17.87
C ASP A 135 -16.38 31.94 17.89
N LEU A 136 -16.14 31.07 16.92
CA LEU A 136 -16.88 29.82 16.74
C LEU A 136 -16.58 28.81 17.86
N LEU A 137 -15.45 28.93 18.55
CA LEU A 137 -15.08 28.05 19.65
C LEU A 137 -16.06 28.15 20.83
N GLU A 138 -16.59 29.35 21.10
CA GLU A 138 -17.57 29.58 22.15
C GLU A 138 -18.95 28.98 21.84
N HIS A 139 -19.24 28.74 20.56
CA HIS A 139 -20.52 28.25 20.06
C HIS A 139 -20.49 26.76 19.69
N MET A 140 -19.36 26.06 19.90
CA MET A 140 -19.27 24.63 19.61
C MET A 140 -20.04 23.78 20.63
N ARG A 141 -20.84 22.84 20.13
CA ARG A 141 -21.41 21.78 20.97
C ARG A 141 -20.36 20.70 21.25
N LYS A 142 -20.27 20.30 22.52
CA LYS A 142 -19.36 19.22 22.95
C LYS A 142 -19.75 17.88 22.33
N ILE A 143 -18.77 17.17 21.81
CA ILE A 143 -18.96 15.79 21.32
C ILE A 143 -18.96 14.85 22.53
N LYS A 144 -20.10 14.24 22.83
CA LYS A 144 -20.19 13.15 23.79
C LYS A 144 -19.88 11.83 23.08
N ARG A 145 -18.76 11.17 23.43
CA ARG A 145 -18.52 9.79 23.02
C ARG A 145 -19.37 8.86 23.88
N VAL A 146 -20.25 8.08 23.26
CA VAL A 146 -21.07 7.09 23.96
C VAL A 146 -20.73 5.68 23.47
N LYS A 147 -20.74 4.70 24.38
CA LYS A 147 -20.48 3.30 24.04
C LYS A 147 -21.63 2.77 23.19
N GLY A 148 -21.32 1.99 22.14
CA GLY A 148 -22.33 1.49 21.18
C GLY A 148 -23.41 0.56 21.76
N ASN A 149 -23.29 0.13 23.02
CA ASN A 149 -24.32 -0.64 23.73
C ASN A 149 -25.26 0.24 24.57
N THR A 150 -25.11 1.57 24.51
CA THR A 150 -25.97 2.49 25.26
C THR A 150 -27.28 2.65 24.49
N ASN A 151 -28.41 2.48 25.18
CA ASN A 151 -29.71 2.71 24.57
C ASN A 151 -29.80 4.20 24.16
N ILE A 152 -29.99 4.41 22.87
CA ILE A 152 -29.98 5.72 22.21
C ILE A 152 -31.17 6.57 22.67
N GLU A 153 -32.24 5.96 23.17
CA GLU A 153 -33.43 6.65 23.70
C GLU A 153 -33.14 7.45 24.98
N PHE A 154 -32.05 7.17 25.70
CA PHE A 154 -31.63 7.93 26.89
C PHE A 154 -30.60 9.04 26.59
N LEU A 155 -30.31 9.26 25.31
CA LEU A 155 -29.18 10.07 24.84
C LEU A 155 -29.61 11.40 24.21
N PHE A 156 -30.90 11.51 23.85
CA PHE A 156 -31.54 12.69 23.25
C PHE A 156 -32.45 13.39 24.24
#